data_AF-F2Y3J7-F1
#
_entry.id   AF-F2Y3J7-F1
#
_cell.length_a   1.000
_cell.length_b   1.000
_cell.length_c   1.000
_cell.angle_alpha   90.00
_cell.angle_beta   90.00
_cell.angle_gamma   90.00
#
_symmetry.space_group_name_H-M   'P 1'
#
loop_
_entity.id
_entity.type
_entity.pdbx_description
1 polymer ?
#
loop_
_entity_poly.entity_id
_entity_poly.type
_entity_poly.pdbx_seq_one_letter_code
_entity_poly.pdbx_strand_id
1 'polypeptide(L)'
;SPRWDVDKTLSPTTLREIYNRDTIKKENKPVTGKRGTQVIIDAQHKTKVWEFDDYNFIISSNLYPSVEGKFNVGDNVDIFGLALSAEVFSKDQIHSINGGLVKVNERKGAGKTIYMNVFIDGHKKDETSKYKITFEKSPVTFQEVDVRLRKSFMQN
;
A
#
# COMPACT_ATOMS: atom_id res chain seq x y z
N SER A 1 -13.08 30.67 8.92
CA SER A 1 -13.04 29.97 7.62
C SER A 1 -12.38 28.62 7.79
N PRO A 2 -12.89 27.53 7.21
CA PRO A 2 -12.19 26.24 7.24
C PRO A 2 -10.84 26.36 6.53
N ARG A 3 -9.80 25.81 7.14
CA ARG A 3 -8.46 25.68 6.57
C ARG A 3 -8.47 24.54 5.55
N TRP A 4 -8.35 24.86 4.27
CA TRP A 4 -8.35 23.89 3.16
C TRP A 4 -7.00 23.15 3.02
N ASP A 5 -6.03 23.51 3.87
CA ASP A 5 -4.68 22.95 3.97
C ASP A 5 -4.57 21.79 4.97
N VAL A 6 -5.66 21.40 5.63
CA VAL A 6 -5.66 20.35 6.65
C VAL A 6 -6.63 19.24 6.25
N ASP A 7 -6.14 18.00 6.29
CA ASP A 7 -6.97 16.82 6.06
C ASP A 7 -8.17 16.80 7.01
N LYS A 8 -9.35 16.54 6.47
CA LYS A 8 -10.57 16.42 7.26
C LYS A 8 -10.41 15.27 8.25
N THR A 9 -10.62 15.56 9.54
CA THR A 9 -10.67 14.50 10.57
C THR A 9 -11.86 13.59 10.30
N LEU A 10 -11.58 12.30 10.15
CA LEU A 10 -12.60 11.27 9.94
C LEU A 10 -13.03 10.65 11.27
N SER A 11 -14.23 10.07 11.30
CA SER A 11 -14.72 9.34 12.47
C SER A 11 -13.88 8.09 12.74
N PRO A 12 -13.81 7.62 14.00
CA PRO A 12 -13.13 6.36 14.34
C PRO A 12 -13.64 5.17 13.52
N THR A 13 -14.95 5.07 13.29
CA THR A 13 -15.57 4.00 12.48
C THR A 13 -15.05 4.02 11.05
N THR A 14 -15.05 5.20 10.41
CA THR A 14 -14.55 5.37 9.04
C THR A 14 -13.06 5.04 8.93
N LEU A 15 -12.24 5.47 9.90
CA LEU A 15 -10.82 5.13 9.93
C LEU A 15 -10.62 3.63 10.09
N ARG A 16 -11.38 2.99 10.98
CA ARG A 16 -11.32 1.54 11.18
C ARG A 16 -11.68 0.78 9.92
N GLU A 17 -12.72 1.20 9.20
CA GLU A 17 -13.08 0.61 7.90
C GLU A 17 -11.94 0.73 6.88
N ILE A 18 -11.30 1.90 6.77
CA ILE A 18 -10.19 2.12 5.83
C ILE A 18 -9.00 1.21 6.16
N TYR A 19 -8.54 1.21 7.41
CA TYR A 19 -7.33 0.48 7.80
C TYR A 19 -7.57 -1.02 8.05
N ASN A 20 -8.82 -1.48 8.15
CA ASN A 20 -9.13 -2.90 8.18
C ASN A 20 -9.09 -3.58 6.81
N ARG A 21 -9.11 -2.83 5.70
CA ARG A 21 -9.00 -3.39 4.35
C ARG A 21 -7.70 -4.19 4.19
N ASP A 22 -7.74 -5.14 3.26
CA ASP A 22 -6.58 -5.96 2.93
C ASP A 22 -5.46 -5.12 2.33
N THR A 23 -4.22 -5.55 2.61
CA THR A 23 -3.02 -4.97 2.00
C THR A 23 -2.52 -5.84 0.89
N ILE A 24 -2.13 -5.22 -0.22
CA ILE A 24 -1.46 -5.89 -1.33
C ILE A 24 0.03 -5.64 -1.19
N LYS A 25 0.81 -6.71 -0.96
CA LYS A 25 2.27 -6.71 -0.97
C LYS A 25 2.77 -7.63 -2.06
N LYS A 26 3.44 -7.09 -3.08
CA LYS A 26 4.08 -7.85 -4.16
C LYS A 26 5.43 -7.23 -4.48
N GLU A 27 6.34 -8.04 -4.98
CA GLU A 27 7.70 -7.61 -5.29
C GLU A 27 8.06 -7.95 -6.72
N ASN A 28 8.90 -7.08 -7.32
CA ASN A 28 9.45 -7.27 -8.65
C ASN A 28 8.40 -7.65 -9.70
N LYS A 29 7.36 -6.81 -9.82
CA LYS A 29 6.29 -7.00 -10.81
C LYS A 29 6.39 -5.97 -11.93
N PRO A 30 6.22 -6.38 -13.18
CA PRO A 30 6.32 -5.47 -14.31
C PRO A 30 5.07 -4.60 -14.39
N VAL A 31 5.27 -3.32 -14.65
CA VAL A 31 4.19 -2.46 -15.16
C VAL A 31 3.83 -2.93 -16.56
N THR A 32 2.60 -3.39 -16.74
CA THR A 32 2.10 -3.95 -18.02
C THR A 32 1.29 -2.95 -18.82
N GLY A 33 0.78 -1.89 -18.19
CA GLY A 33 0.00 -0.87 -18.88
C GLY A 33 -0.09 0.45 -18.11
N LYS A 34 -0.55 1.48 -18.82
CA LYS A 34 -0.85 2.80 -18.25
C LYS A 34 -2.13 3.35 -18.87
N ARG A 35 -2.97 4.00 -18.06
CA ARG A 35 -4.17 4.70 -18.53
C ARG A 35 -4.40 5.95 -17.69
N GLY A 36 -4.03 7.12 -18.23
CA GLY A 36 -3.97 8.36 -17.46
C GLY A 36 -3.07 8.17 -16.24
N THR A 37 -3.61 8.48 -15.06
CA THR A 37 -2.91 8.33 -13.76
C THR A 37 -2.85 6.90 -13.24
N GLN A 38 -3.46 5.94 -13.92
CA GLN A 38 -3.45 4.53 -13.52
C GLN A 38 -2.24 3.82 -14.10
N VAL A 39 -1.48 3.16 -13.23
CA VAL A 39 -0.42 2.21 -13.57
C VAL A 39 -0.95 0.80 -13.35
N ILE A 40 -0.97 0.01 -14.41
CA ILE A 40 -1.50 -1.36 -14.41
C ILE A 40 -0.33 -2.32 -14.26
N ILE A 41 -0.46 -3.23 -13.30
CA ILE A 41 0.57 -4.20 -12.94
C ILE A 41 -0.06 -5.59 -12.90
N ASP A 42 0.48 -6.51 -13.68
CA ASP A 42 0.12 -7.93 -13.58
C ASP A 42 0.97 -8.55 -12.46
N ALA A 43 0.31 -9.07 -11.43
CA ALA A 43 1.00 -9.72 -10.33
C ALA A 43 1.53 -11.12 -10.71
N GLN A 44 1.27 -11.60 -11.94
CA GLN A 44 1.72 -12.86 -12.52
C GLN A 44 1.40 -14.07 -11.64
N HIS A 45 0.20 -14.08 -11.07
CA HIS A 45 -0.34 -15.23 -10.36
C HIS A 45 -1.85 -15.28 -10.55
N LYS A 46 -2.39 -16.50 -10.40
CA LYS A 46 -3.82 -16.74 -10.44
C LYS A 46 -4.45 -16.53 -9.07
N THR A 47 -5.70 -16.12 -9.07
CA THR A 47 -6.50 -15.83 -7.88
C THR A 47 -7.87 -16.48 -7.99
N LYS A 48 -8.49 -16.73 -6.83
CA LYS A 48 -9.81 -17.34 -6.74
C LYS A 48 -10.90 -16.29 -6.72
N VAL A 49 -11.85 -16.42 -7.62
CA VAL A 49 -13.07 -15.61 -7.72
C VAL A 49 -14.26 -16.57 -7.72
N TRP A 50 -15.09 -16.52 -6.69
CA TRP A 50 -16.17 -17.49 -6.44
C TRP A 50 -15.63 -18.93 -6.38
N GLU A 51 -16.09 -19.85 -7.24
CA GLU A 51 -15.55 -21.21 -7.35
C GLU A 51 -14.35 -21.38 -8.29
N PHE A 52 -13.93 -20.35 -9.04
CA PHE A 52 -12.91 -20.47 -10.09
C PHE A 52 -11.55 -19.93 -9.63
N ASP A 53 -10.47 -20.66 -9.87
CA ASP A 53 -9.09 -20.34 -9.45
C ASP A 53 -8.16 -19.91 -10.60
N ASP A 54 -8.73 -19.52 -11.74
CA ASP A 54 -8.01 -19.25 -12.99
C ASP A 54 -7.97 -17.77 -13.39
N TYR A 55 -8.44 -16.87 -12.52
CA TYR A 55 -8.45 -15.42 -12.76
C TYR A 55 -7.06 -14.82 -12.59
N ASN A 56 -6.67 -13.85 -13.43
CA ASN A 56 -5.44 -13.10 -13.26
C ASN A 56 -5.61 -12.09 -12.11
N PHE A 57 -4.59 -11.94 -11.27
CA PHE A 57 -4.56 -10.90 -10.26
C PHE A 57 -3.90 -9.64 -10.82
N ILE A 58 -4.70 -8.62 -11.10
CA ILE A 58 -4.26 -7.35 -11.66
C ILE A 58 -4.31 -6.26 -10.59
N ILE A 59 -3.31 -5.39 -10.55
CA ILE A 59 -3.26 -4.25 -9.65
C ILE A 59 -3.34 -2.98 -10.50
N SER A 60 -4.34 -2.14 -10.22
CA SER A 60 -4.43 -0.78 -10.78
C SER A 60 -4.05 0.22 -9.71
N SER A 61 -2.87 0.82 -9.83
CA SER A 61 -2.40 1.85 -8.91
C SER A 61 -2.64 3.24 -9.48
N ASN A 62 -3.50 4.01 -8.81
CA ASN A 62 -3.71 5.41 -9.13
C ASN A 62 -2.58 6.26 -8.54
N LEU A 63 -1.97 7.09 -9.38
CA LEU A 63 -0.87 7.98 -9.00
C LEU A 63 -1.30 9.44 -9.07
N TYR A 64 -0.55 10.30 -8.39
CA TYR A 64 -0.69 11.74 -8.59
C TYR A 64 -0.09 12.11 -9.97
N PRO A 65 -0.71 13.01 -10.76
CA PRO A 65 -0.23 13.34 -12.12
C PRO A 65 1.26 13.72 -12.18
N SER A 66 1.78 14.44 -11.18
CA SER A 66 3.19 14.85 -11.15
C SER A 66 4.19 13.71 -10.96
N VAL A 67 3.74 12.51 -10.56
CA VAL A 67 4.62 11.35 -10.33
C VAL A 67 4.33 10.18 -11.27
N GLU A 68 3.25 10.22 -12.05
CA GLU A 68 2.88 9.12 -12.95
C GLU A 68 3.96 8.83 -14.01
N GLY A 69 4.69 9.86 -14.46
CA GLY A 69 5.75 9.75 -15.45
C GLY A 69 6.99 9.00 -14.94
N LYS A 70 7.07 8.78 -13.61
CA LYS A 70 8.16 7.99 -13.03
C LYS A 70 8.03 6.52 -13.38
N PHE A 71 6.83 5.98 -13.55
CA PHE A 71 6.60 4.54 -13.77
C PHE A 71 6.14 4.30 -15.19
N ASN A 72 6.91 3.52 -15.96
CA ASN A 72 6.68 3.23 -17.37
C ASN A 72 6.47 1.74 -17.60
N VAL A 73 5.79 1.39 -18.70
CA VAL A 73 5.62 -0.01 -19.11
C VAL A 73 6.98 -0.68 -19.22
N GLY A 74 7.12 -1.86 -18.62
CA GLY A 74 8.37 -2.61 -18.52
C GLY A 74 9.22 -2.31 -17.29
N ASP A 75 8.93 -1.23 -16.53
CA ASP A 75 9.55 -1.03 -15.22
C ASP A 75 9.12 -2.14 -14.27
N ASN A 76 10.07 -2.72 -13.53
CA ASN A 76 9.75 -3.59 -12.41
C ASN A 76 9.59 -2.77 -11.13
N VAL A 77 8.49 -3.02 -10.43
CA VAL A 77 8.12 -2.30 -9.20
C VAL A 77 7.83 -3.26 -8.05
N ASP A 78 8.12 -2.75 -6.87
CA ASP A 78 7.61 -3.24 -5.61
C ASP A 78 6.33 -2.51 -5.24
N ILE A 79 5.40 -3.26 -4.66
CA ILE A 79 4.05 -2.80 -4.36
C ILE A 79 3.75 -3.05 -2.89
N PHE A 80 3.35 -2.00 -2.20
CA PHE A 80 2.65 -2.08 -0.92
C PHE A 80 1.51 -1.05 -0.92
N GLY A 81 0.26 -1.52 -0.85
CA GLY A 81 -0.90 -0.63 -0.81
C GLY A 81 -2.11 -1.22 -0.10
N LEU A 82 -3.02 -0.36 0.36
CA LEU A 82 -4.36 -0.78 0.82
C LEU A 82 -5.26 -1.01 -0.39
N ALA A 83 -5.90 -2.18 -0.46
CA ALA A 83 -6.90 -2.48 -1.47
C ALA A 83 -8.15 -1.62 -1.23
N LEU A 84 -8.53 -0.79 -2.20
CA LEU A 84 -9.67 0.11 -2.11
C LEU A 84 -10.95 -0.57 -2.58
N SER A 85 -10.83 -1.36 -3.65
CA SER A 85 -11.89 -2.12 -4.27
C SER A 85 -11.29 -3.29 -5.06
N ALA A 86 -12.14 -4.25 -5.39
CA ALA A 86 -11.85 -5.31 -6.35
C ALA A 86 -13.01 -5.41 -7.34
N GLU A 87 -12.71 -5.57 -8.62
CA GLU A 87 -13.68 -5.78 -9.69
C GLU A 87 -13.23 -6.94 -10.58
N VAL A 88 -14.19 -7.57 -11.28
CA VAL A 88 -13.92 -8.75 -12.11
C VAL A 88 -14.36 -8.46 -13.54
N PHE A 89 -13.45 -8.64 -14.49
CA PHE A 89 -13.72 -8.43 -15.91
C PHE A 89 -12.94 -9.43 -16.77
N SER A 90 -13.62 -10.19 -17.62
CA SER A 90 -13.01 -11.03 -18.67
C SER A 90 -11.77 -11.84 -18.23
N LYS A 91 -11.85 -12.55 -17.09
CA LYS A 91 -10.78 -13.33 -16.42
C LYS A 91 -9.72 -12.57 -15.63
N ASP A 92 -9.89 -11.27 -15.43
CA ASP A 92 -9.06 -10.47 -14.54
C ASP A 92 -9.83 -10.13 -13.25
N GLN A 93 -9.20 -10.30 -12.10
CA GLN A 93 -9.59 -9.69 -10.84
C GLN A 93 -8.70 -8.47 -10.62
N ILE A 94 -9.28 -7.28 -10.77
CA ILE A 94 -8.56 -6.01 -10.74
C ILE A 94 -8.73 -5.41 -9.35
N HIS A 95 -7.61 -5.22 -8.64
CA HIS A 95 -7.56 -4.56 -7.35
C HIS A 95 -7.06 -3.12 -7.50
N SER A 96 -7.88 -2.17 -7.06
CA SER A 96 -7.51 -0.75 -7.09
C SER A 96 -6.76 -0.33 -5.82
N ILE A 97 -5.65 0.38 -5.98
CA ILE A 97 -4.87 1.01 -4.89
C ILE A 97 -4.53 2.46 -5.26
N ASN A 98 -4.12 3.25 -4.27
CA ASN A 98 -3.50 4.57 -4.50
C ASN A 98 -2.01 4.49 -4.14
N GLY A 99 -1.13 4.85 -5.08
CA GLY A 99 0.31 4.89 -4.85
C GLY A 99 0.93 3.53 -4.54
N GLY A 100 1.78 3.49 -3.53
CA GLY A 100 2.35 2.24 -3.03
C GLY A 100 3.43 1.61 -3.90
N LEU A 101 3.98 2.34 -4.87
CA LEU A 101 4.97 1.84 -5.83
C LEU A 101 6.39 2.33 -5.51
N VAL A 102 7.36 1.44 -5.62
CA VAL A 102 8.81 1.74 -5.57
C VAL A 102 9.48 0.99 -6.71
N LYS A 103 10.36 1.62 -7.50
CA LYS A 103 11.07 0.86 -8.55
C LYS A 103 12.07 -0.10 -7.93
N VAL A 104 12.17 -1.30 -8.49
CA VAL A 104 13.12 -2.32 -8.01
C VAL A 104 14.57 -1.83 -8.12
N ASN A 105 14.90 -1.06 -9.16
CA ASN A 105 16.25 -0.51 -9.33
C ASN A 105 16.60 0.63 -8.34
N GLU A 106 15.62 1.13 -7.58
CA GLU A 106 15.83 2.12 -6.53
C GLU A 106 16.11 1.48 -5.16
N ARG A 107 16.06 0.14 -5.06
CA ARG A 107 16.36 -0.59 -3.83
C ARG A 107 17.77 -0.27 -3.34
N LYS A 108 17.91 0.05 -2.06
CA LYS A 108 19.16 0.37 -1.37
C LYS A 108 19.30 -0.47 -0.11
N GLY A 109 20.36 -1.27 -0.05
CA GLY A 109 20.76 -2.01 1.15
C GLY A 109 19.71 -3.00 1.68
N ALA A 110 19.98 -3.53 2.88
CA ALA A 110 19.04 -4.38 3.60
C ALA A 110 17.96 -3.53 4.29
N GLY A 111 16.78 -4.12 4.47
CA GLY A 111 15.71 -3.54 5.25
C GLY A 111 16.11 -3.20 6.70
N LYS A 112 15.31 -2.34 7.35
CA LYS A 112 15.58 -1.82 8.70
C LYS A 112 14.40 -2.04 9.62
N THR A 113 14.69 -2.23 10.91
CA THR A 113 13.69 -2.16 11.97
C THR A 113 13.58 -0.73 12.47
N ILE A 114 12.36 -0.19 12.47
CA ILE A 114 12.05 1.13 13.03
C ILE A 114 11.29 0.92 14.33
N TYR A 115 11.79 1.50 15.42
CA TYR A 115 11.12 1.52 16.71
C TYR A 115 10.23 2.76 16.79
N MET A 116 9.05 2.61 17.38
CA MET A 116 8.05 3.66 17.51
C MET A 116 7.93 4.06 18.98
N ASN A 117 8.04 5.36 19.24
CA ASN A 117 7.75 5.91 20.56
C ASN A 117 6.27 6.30 20.61
N VAL A 118 5.51 5.67 21.52
CA VAL A 118 4.08 5.95 21.72
C VAL A 118 3.92 6.78 22.99
N PHE A 119 3.14 7.86 22.89
CA PHE A 119 2.83 8.74 24.01
C PHE A 119 1.30 8.77 24.20
N ILE A 120 0.84 8.56 25.43
CA ILE A 120 -0.57 8.70 25.82
C ILE A 120 -0.63 9.70 26.97
N ASP A 121 -1.45 10.73 26.84
CA ASP A 121 -1.60 11.81 27.82
C ASP A 121 -0.26 12.45 28.23
N GLY A 122 0.67 12.58 27.27
CA GLY A 122 2.00 13.16 27.49
C GLY A 122 3.05 12.20 28.05
N HIS A 123 2.68 10.97 28.41
CA HIS A 123 3.59 9.98 28.97
C HIS A 123 4.00 8.93 27.94
N LYS A 124 5.31 8.67 27.84
CA LYS A 124 5.84 7.61 26.99
C LYS A 124 5.40 6.25 27.53
N LYS A 125 4.91 5.36 26.67
CA LYS A 125 4.65 3.95 27.01
C LYS A 125 5.97 3.18 27.06
N ASP A 126 6.22 2.50 28.18
CA ASP A 126 7.42 1.67 28.41
C ASP A 126 7.28 0.25 27.82
N GLU A 127 6.94 0.18 26.53
CA GLU A 127 6.76 -1.09 25.80
C GLU A 127 7.49 -1.03 24.45
N THR A 128 8.77 -0.62 24.47
CA THR A 128 9.54 -0.32 23.23
C THR A 128 9.69 -1.52 22.30
N SER A 129 9.65 -2.75 22.83
CA SER A 129 9.71 -3.99 22.05
C SER A 129 8.40 -4.33 21.33
N LYS A 130 7.26 -3.84 21.83
CA LYS A 130 5.92 -4.04 21.24
C LYS A 130 5.71 -3.16 20.02
N TYR A 131 6.22 -1.94 20.06
CA TYR A 131 6.01 -0.94 19.00
C TYR A 131 7.23 -0.85 18.07
N LYS A 132 7.42 -1.86 17.22
CA LYS A 132 8.44 -1.84 16.15
C LYS A 132 7.90 -2.39 14.83
N ILE A 133 8.43 -1.90 13.72
CA ILE A 133 8.10 -2.38 12.38
C ILE A 133 9.41 -2.73 11.66
N THR A 134 9.55 -3.99 11.25
CA THR A 134 10.67 -4.43 10.42
C THR A 134 10.29 -4.34 8.96
N PHE A 135 11.08 -3.59 8.20
CA PHE A 135 11.01 -3.52 6.74
C PHE A 135 12.09 -4.41 6.16
N GLU A 136 11.78 -5.10 5.06
CA GLU A 136 12.72 -6.02 4.39
C GLU A 136 13.54 -5.31 3.30
N LYS A 137 13.12 -4.09 2.91
CA LYS A 137 13.72 -3.30 1.84
C LYS A 137 13.79 -1.82 2.20
N SER A 138 14.56 -1.08 1.41
CA SER A 138 14.59 0.38 1.40
C SER A 138 14.79 0.84 -0.05
N PRO A 139 14.18 1.96 -0.50
CA PRO A 139 13.19 2.75 0.22
C PRO A 139 11.85 2.01 0.36
N VAL A 140 11.04 2.44 1.33
CA VAL A 140 9.63 2.05 1.49
C VAL A 140 8.76 3.29 1.36
N THR A 141 7.51 3.12 0.91
CA THR A 141 6.59 4.25 0.80
C THR A 141 6.13 4.70 2.19
N PHE A 142 5.77 5.98 2.31
CA PHE A 142 5.14 6.47 3.54
C PHE A 142 3.83 5.73 3.85
N GLN A 143 3.08 5.34 2.82
CA GLN A 143 1.89 4.51 2.96
C GLN A 143 2.20 3.16 3.64
N GLU A 144 3.29 2.49 3.30
CA GLU A 144 3.68 1.25 3.97
C GLU A 144 3.93 1.46 5.46
N VAL A 145 4.63 2.53 5.82
CA VAL A 145 4.89 2.89 7.22
C VAL A 145 3.57 3.17 7.96
N ASP A 146 2.75 4.07 7.44
CA ASP A 146 1.51 4.52 8.08
C ASP A 146 0.49 3.38 8.25
N VAL A 147 0.26 2.59 7.21
CA VAL A 147 -0.72 1.49 7.25
C VAL A 147 -0.29 0.41 8.25
N ARG A 148 0.99 0.01 8.24
CA ARG A 148 1.49 -1.01 9.16
C ARG A 148 1.47 -0.51 10.61
N LEU A 149 1.78 0.76 10.83
CA LEU A 149 1.71 1.41 12.14
C LEU A 149 0.28 1.44 12.68
N ARG A 150 -0.69 1.90 11.88
CA ARG A 150 -2.09 1.97 12.31
C ARG A 150 -2.71 0.60 12.52
N LYS A 151 -2.42 -0.38 11.65
CA LYS A 151 -2.84 -1.77 11.88
C LYS A 151 -2.24 -2.33 13.18
N SER A 152 -0.97 -2.03 13.47
CA SER A 152 -0.35 -2.44 14.74
C SER A 152 -1.10 -1.86 15.94
N PHE A 153 -1.55 -0.61 15.90
CA PHE A 153 -2.33 -0.02 17.00
C PHE A 153 -3.75 -0.56 17.12
N MET A 154 -4.37 -1.01 16.02
CA MET A 154 -5.72 -1.61 16.10
C MET A 154 -5.72 -3.03 16.67
N GLN A 155 -4.59 -3.72 16.64
CA GLN A 155 -4.44 -5.10 17.13
C GLN A 155 -3.98 -5.19 18.59
N ASN A 156 -3.54 -4.07 19.19
CA ASN A 156 -2.79 -4.02 20.45
C ASN A 156 -3.40 -3.07 21.47
#